data_AF-A0AAP8KF95-F1
#
_entry.id   AF-A0AAP8KF95-F1
#
_cell.length_a   1.000
_cell.length_b   1.000
_cell.length_c   1.000
_cell.angle_alpha   90.00
_cell.angle_beta   90.00
_cell.angle_gamma   90.00
#
_symmetry.space_group_name_H-M   'P 1'
#
loop_
_entity.id
_entity.type
_entity.pdbx_description
1 polymer ?
#
loop_
_entity_poly.entity_id
_entity_poly.type
_entity_poly.pdbx_seq_one_letter_code
_entity_poly.pdbx_strand_id
1 'polypeptide(L)'
;MIPIASLEALEEFLGEKLDPYDAGPPIAHPGLRLSQVCRQVALDIRNGNATAVRVAFLILTKDPGMPFGKLIKSGFARALRQRADLLSEMQRRGLTAKTVALLELEFCPRETEDYCKLIKKFDPGELLARIEDVCVTDAKSRMLLQSLTADGARRTAAS
;
A
#
# COMPACT_ATOMS: atom_id res chain seq x y z
N MET A 1 8.46 10.20 -9.60
CA MET A 1 7.96 8.81 -9.75
C MET A 1 8.71 8.16 -10.91
N ILE A 2 9.30 6.99 -10.71
CA ILE A 2 10.04 6.28 -11.77
C ILE A 2 9.05 5.44 -12.60
N PRO A 3 9.00 5.60 -13.94
CA PRO A 3 8.08 4.84 -14.78
C PRO A 3 8.56 3.40 -14.95
N ILE A 4 7.64 2.43 -14.80
CA ILE A 4 7.88 1.00 -14.91
C ILE A 4 6.87 0.43 -15.91
N ALA A 5 7.35 0.01 -17.08
CA ALA A 5 6.50 -0.42 -18.19
C ALA A 5 6.35 -1.94 -18.33
N SER A 6 7.23 -2.73 -17.70
CA SER A 6 7.27 -4.19 -17.79
C SER A 6 7.52 -4.86 -16.44
N LEU A 7 7.34 -6.18 -16.40
CA LEU A 7 7.56 -6.98 -15.20
C LEU A 7 9.05 -6.98 -14.81
N GLU A 8 9.94 -7.10 -15.79
CA GLU A 8 11.39 -7.16 -15.62
C GLU A 8 11.92 -5.84 -15.02
N ALA A 9 11.45 -4.71 -15.54
CA ALA A 9 11.78 -3.40 -14.99
C ALA A 9 11.28 -3.25 -13.53
N LEU A 10 10.13 -3.85 -13.21
CA LEU A 10 9.63 -3.88 -11.84
C LEU A 10 10.52 -4.75 -10.94
N GLU A 11 10.94 -5.93 -11.39
CA GLU A 11 11.86 -6.79 -10.64
C GLU A 11 13.15 -6.06 -10.28
N GLU A 12 13.78 -5.43 -11.28
CA GLU A 12 15.02 -4.68 -11.13
C GLU A 12 14.83 -3.51 -10.14
N PHE A 13 13.77 -2.74 -10.31
CA PHE A 13 13.46 -1.60 -9.43
C PHE A 13 13.21 -2.02 -7.97
N LEU A 14 12.55 -3.16 -7.78
CA LEU A 14 12.25 -3.68 -6.44
C LEU A 14 13.46 -4.37 -5.82
N GLY A 15 14.31 -5.01 -6.62
CA GLY A 15 15.31 -5.97 -6.18
C GLY A 15 14.68 -7.32 -5.79
N GLU A 16 13.53 -7.66 -6.37
CA GLU A 16 12.71 -8.82 -5.98
C GLU A 16 12.31 -9.64 -7.20
N LYS A 17 12.29 -10.96 -7.03
CA LYS A 17 11.81 -11.89 -8.05
C LYS A 17 10.29 -12.01 -8.03
N LEU A 18 9.70 -11.85 -9.21
CA LEU A 18 8.27 -11.88 -9.47
C LEU A 18 7.85 -13.06 -10.35
N ASP A 19 8.80 -13.76 -10.97
CA ASP A 19 8.57 -15.03 -11.70
C ASP A 19 7.64 -16.02 -10.95
N PRO A 20 7.73 -16.22 -9.61
CA PRO A 20 6.84 -17.15 -8.90
C PRO A 20 5.35 -16.78 -8.97
N TYR A 21 5.03 -15.52 -9.27
CA TYR A 21 3.65 -15.02 -9.39
C TYR A 21 3.17 -14.98 -10.85
N ASP A 22 4.02 -15.31 -11.81
CA ASP A 22 3.71 -15.36 -13.25
C ASP A 22 3.28 -16.77 -13.68
N ALA A 23 2.36 -17.37 -12.93
CA ALA A 23 1.89 -18.74 -13.12
C ALA A 23 0.66 -18.85 -14.07
N GLY A 24 0.34 -17.78 -14.80
CA GLY A 24 -0.84 -17.71 -15.65
C GLY A 24 -0.57 -18.04 -17.12
N PRO A 25 -1.62 -18.01 -17.98
CA PRO A 25 -1.43 -18.11 -19.42
C PRO A 25 -0.52 -16.97 -19.92
N PRO A 26 0.37 -17.22 -20.90
CA PRO A 26 1.26 -16.20 -21.41
C PRO A 26 0.50 -14.97 -21.93
N ILE A 27 0.89 -13.79 -21.45
CA ILE A 27 0.38 -12.50 -21.95
C ILE A 27 1.50 -11.74 -22.65
N ALA A 28 1.31 -11.48 -23.94
CA ALA A 28 2.28 -10.76 -24.77
C ALA A 28 2.40 -9.26 -24.40
N HIS A 29 1.30 -8.62 -23.97
CA HIS A 29 1.32 -7.19 -23.67
C HIS A 29 1.94 -6.91 -22.27
N PRO A 30 3.05 -6.16 -22.17
CA PRO A 30 3.84 -6.07 -20.94
C PRO A 30 3.06 -5.48 -19.76
N GLY A 31 2.27 -4.43 -20.00
CA GLY A 31 1.44 -3.83 -18.96
C GLY A 31 0.28 -4.73 -18.48
N LEU A 32 -0.22 -5.64 -19.32
CA LEU A 32 -1.28 -6.58 -18.92
C LEU A 32 -0.68 -7.74 -18.13
N ARG A 33 0.48 -8.26 -18.56
CA ARG A 33 1.25 -9.27 -17.82
C ARG A 33 1.64 -8.76 -16.42
N LEU A 34 2.20 -7.55 -16.33
CA LEU A 34 2.51 -6.91 -15.04
C LEU A 34 1.26 -6.82 -14.14
N SER A 35 0.14 -6.35 -14.69
CA SER A 35 -1.12 -6.23 -13.95
C SER A 35 -1.62 -7.60 -13.44
N GLN A 36 -1.50 -8.65 -14.25
CA GLN A 36 -1.84 -10.01 -13.84
C GLN A 36 -0.95 -10.51 -12.70
N VAL A 37 0.36 -10.37 -12.84
CA VAL A 37 1.32 -10.74 -11.79
C VAL A 37 1.03 -10.01 -10.49
N CYS A 38 0.77 -8.69 -10.54
CA CYS A 38 0.37 -7.93 -9.36
C CYS A 38 -0.96 -8.43 -8.74
N ARG A 39 -1.92 -8.91 -9.54
CA ARG A 39 -3.14 -9.54 -9.00
C ARG A 39 -2.81 -10.85 -8.27
N GLN A 40 -1.88 -11.64 -8.79
CA GLN A 40 -1.44 -12.88 -8.15
C GLN A 40 -0.72 -12.58 -6.82
N VAL A 41 0.17 -11.58 -6.79
CA VAL A 41 0.79 -11.09 -5.53
C VAL A 41 -0.28 -10.73 -4.49
N ALA A 42 -1.34 -10.03 -4.90
CA ALA A 42 -2.43 -9.66 -3.98
C ALA A 42 -3.21 -10.88 -3.47
N LEU A 43 -3.33 -11.95 -4.26
CA LEU A 43 -3.93 -13.21 -3.83
C LEU A 43 -3.03 -13.93 -2.82
N ASP A 44 -1.74 -14.02 -3.11
CA ASP A 44 -0.74 -14.68 -2.27
C ASP A 44 -0.58 -14.02 -0.89
N ILE A 45 -0.72 -12.69 -0.81
CA ILE A 45 -0.81 -11.97 0.48
C ILE A 45 -1.94 -12.54 1.32
N ARG A 46 -3.14 -12.73 0.74
CA ARG A 46 -4.30 -13.26 1.48
C ARG A 46 -4.04 -14.69 1.98
N ASN A 47 -3.26 -15.46 1.23
CA ASN A 47 -2.84 -16.81 1.58
C ASN A 47 -1.69 -16.86 2.59
N GLY A 48 -1.11 -15.72 2.98
CA GLY A 48 -0.09 -15.64 4.02
C GLY A 48 1.34 -15.65 3.51
N ASN A 49 1.56 -15.42 2.22
CA ASN A 49 2.90 -15.41 1.63
C ASN A 49 3.67 -14.14 2.06
N ALA A 50 4.69 -14.32 2.90
CA ALA A 50 5.54 -13.23 3.42
C ALA A 50 6.33 -12.52 2.30
N THR A 51 6.73 -13.23 1.25
CA THR A 51 7.41 -12.63 0.09
C THR A 51 6.45 -11.70 -0.66
N ALA A 52 5.20 -12.10 -0.82
CA ALA A 52 4.18 -11.27 -1.47
C ALA A 52 3.87 -10.01 -0.65
N VAL A 53 3.84 -10.13 0.69
CA VAL A 53 3.73 -8.99 1.61
C VAL A 53 4.88 -8.01 1.42
N ARG A 54 6.12 -8.52 1.33
CA ARG A 54 7.32 -7.69 1.09
C ARG A 54 7.26 -6.98 -0.26
N VAL A 55 6.89 -7.67 -1.34
CA VAL A 55 6.72 -7.06 -2.68
C VAL A 55 5.70 -5.94 -2.64
N ALA A 56 4.51 -6.19 -2.08
CA ALA A 56 3.49 -5.17 -1.96
C ALA A 56 3.95 -3.98 -1.11
N PHE A 57 4.60 -4.23 0.03
CA PHE A 57 5.20 -3.17 0.85
C PHE A 57 6.14 -2.27 0.05
N LEU A 58 7.06 -2.86 -0.73
CA LEU A 58 8.02 -2.10 -1.54
C LEU A 58 7.31 -1.29 -2.63
N ILE A 59 6.31 -1.86 -3.29
CA ILE A 59 5.52 -1.13 -4.31
C ILE A 59 4.77 0.05 -3.70
N LEU A 60 4.11 -0.14 -2.55
CA LEU A 60 3.35 0.93 -1.92
C LEU A 60 4.25 2.07 -1.42
N THR A 61 5.43 1.74 -0.89
CA THR A 61 6.34 2.73 -0.28
C THR A 61 7.29 3.38 -1.28
N LYS A 62 7.89 2.63 -2.21
CA LYS A 62 8.74 3.18 -3.29
C LYS A 62 7.93 3.88 -4.39
N ASP A 63 6.64 3.55 -4.48
CA ASP A 63 5.66 4.24 -5.33
C ASP A 63 6.05 4.35 -6.82
N PRO A 64 6.35 3.23 -7.51
CA PRO A 64 6.65 3.26 -8.94
C PRO A 64 5.43 3.65 -9.78
N GLY A 65 5.69 4.23 -10.94
CA GLY A 65 4.70 4.59 -11.94
C GLY A 65 4.42 3.41 -12.87
N MET A 66 3.37 2.65 -12.58
CA MET A 66 3.03 1.43 -13.32
C MET A 66 1.73 1.58 -14.13
N PRO A 67 1.56 0.82 -15.22
CA PRO A 67 0.25 0.58 -15.83
C PRO A 67 -0.76 0.13 -14.77
N PHE A 68 -1.94 0.77 -14.76
CA PHE A 68 -2.98 0.49 -13.75
C PHE A 68 -2.52 0.66 -12.29
N GLY A 69 -1.46 1.44 -12.04
CA GLY A 69 -0.83 1.56 -10.73
C GLY A 69 -1.80 1.92 -9.60
N LYS A 70 -2.79 2.79 -9.87
CA LYS A 70 -3.85 3.13 -8.91
C LYS A 70 -4.64 1.89 -8.45
N LEU A 71 -5.07 1.05 -9.39
CA LEU A 71 -5.83 -0.17 -9.10
C LEU A 71 -4.97 -1.22 -8.39
N ILE A 72 -3.71 -1.36 -8.82
CA ILE A 72 -2.75 -2.29 -8.22
C ILE A 72 -2.48 -1.92 -6.76
N LYS A 73 -2.14 -0.65 -6.49
CA LYS A 73 -1.85 -0.15 -5.14
C LYS A 73 -3.05 -0.28 -4.20
N SER A 74 -4.26 0.10 -4.65
CA SER A 74 -5.51 -0.17 -3.93
C SER A 74 -5.75 -1.66 -3.68
N GLY A 75 -5.39 -2.53 -4.63
CA GLY A 75 -5.47 -3.98 -4.48
C GLY A 75 -4.58 -4.51 -3.36
N PHE A 76 -3.32 -4.07 -3.35
CA PHE A 76 -2.35 -4.42 -2.31
C PHE A 76 -2.72 -3.87 -0.94
N ALA A 77 -3.11 -2.60 -0.82
CA ALA A 77 -3.52 -2.03 0.45
C ALA A 77 -4.70 -2.81 1.07
N ARG A 78 -5.68 -3.20 0.24
CA ARG A 78 -6.81 -4.04 0.69
C ARG A 78 -6.39 -5.46 1.10
N ALA A 79 -5.48 -6.09 0.35
CA ALA A 79 -4.97 -7.42 0.68
C ALA A 79 -4.16 -7.40 1.98
N LEU A 80 -3.24 -6.44 2.13
CA LEU A 80 -2.46 -6.25 3.36
C LEU A 80 -3.35 -5.95 4.55
N ARG A 81 -4.45 -5.21 4.39
CA ARG A 81 -5.39 -4.91 5.49
C ARG A 81 -6.04 -6.17 6.05
N GLN A 82 -6.28 -7.17 5.21
CA GLN A 82 -6.84 -8.46 5.62
C GLN A 82 -5.81 -9.32 6.37
N ARG A 83 -4.52 -9.05 6.18
CA ARG A 83 -3.39 -9.77 6.76
C ARG A 83 -2.38 -8.84 7.42
N ALA A 84 -2.89 -7.86 8.17
CA ALA A 84 -2.06 -6.83 8.80
C ALA A 84 -1.12 -7.41 9.87
N ASP A 85 -1.46 -8.59 10.41
CA ASP A 85 -0.66 -9.42 11.29
C ASP A 85 0.69 -9.85 10.67
N LEU A 86 0.77 -9.95 9.35
CA LEU A 86 1.99 -10.36 8.64
C LEU A 86 2.98 -9.22 8.43
N LEU A 87 2.57 -7.96 8.64
CA LEU A 87 3.44 -6.81 8.46
C LEU A 87 4.35 -6.67 9.68
N SER A 88 5.66 -6.68 9.46
CA SER A 88 6.63 -6.30 10.49
C SER A 88 6.43 -4.85 10.95
N GLU A 89 6.95 -4.52 12.13
CA GLU A 89 6.92 -3.16 12.67
C GLU A 89 7.53 -2.13 11.70
N MET A 90 8.69 -2.45 11.11
CA MET A 90 9.32 -1.62 10.09
C MET A 90 8.39 -1.35 8.90
N GLN A 91 7.69 -2.38 8.42
CA GLN A 91 6.77 -2.23 7.29
C GLN A 91 5.54 -1.39 7.65
N ARG A 92 4.96 -1.60 8.83
CA ARG A 92 3.85 -0.78 9.34
C ARG A 92 4.25 0.69 9.40
N ARG A 93 5.42 0.98 9.97
CA ARG A 93 5.98 2.33 10.07
C ARG A 93 6.20 2.98 8.70
N GLY A 94 6.75 2.23 7.74
CA GLY A 94 6.95 2.71 6.37
C GLY A 94 5.62 2.98 5.64
N LEU A 95 4.61 2.15 5.84
CA LEU A 95 3.27 2.35 5.27
C LEU A 95 2.56 3.56 5.89
N THR A 96 2.68 3.76 7.20
CA THR A 96 2.16 4.96 7.87
C THR A 96 2.83 6.22 7.33
N ALA A 97 4.17 6.24 7.25
CA ALA A 97 4.91 7.38 6.71
C ALA A 97 4.50 7.69 5.26
N LYS A 98 4.36 6.65 4.42
CA LYS A 98 3.88 6.83 3.04
C LYS A 98 2.46 7.36 3.00
N THR A 99 1.57 6.87 3.85
CA THR A 99 0.17 7.33 3.89
C THR A 99 0.08 8.79 4.31
N VAL A 100 0.86 9.21 5.31
CA VAL A 100 0.99 10.61 5.72
C VAL A 100 1.44 11.47 4.53
N ALA A 101 2.52 11.09 3.85
CA ALA A 101 3.00 11.83 2.69
C ALA A 101 1.95 11.95 1.56
N LEU A 102 1.05 10.97 1.41
CA LEU A 102 -0.06 11.05 0.44
C LEU A 102 -1.20 11.98 0.89
N LEU A 103 -1.42 12.12 2.20
CA LEU A 103 -2.43 13.03 2.76
C LEU A 103 -2.00 14.50 2.63
N GLU A 104 -0.70 14.77 2.66
CA GLU A 104 -0.12 16.11 2.56
C GLU A 104 -0.04 16.64 1.12
N LEU A 105 -0.35 15.81 0.12
CA LEU A 105 -0.44 16.26 -1.26
C LEU A 105 -1.58 17.27 -1.45
N GLU A 106 -1.40 18.19 -2.40
CA GLU A 106 -2.41 19.19 -2.80
C GLU A 106 -3.68 18.59 -3.41
N PHE A 107 -3.64 17.29 -3.72
CA PHE A 107 -4.78 16.50 -4.15
C PHE A 107 -4.75 15.16 -3.41
N CYS A 108 -5.89 14.51 -3.23
CA CYS A 108 -5.94 13.16 -2.65
C CYS A 108 -5.91 12.08 -3.74
N PRO A 109 -4.82 11.29 -3.88
CA PRO A 109 -4.82 10.09 -4.71
C PRO A 109 -5.95 9.13 -4.33
N ARG A 110 -6.40 8.33 -5.31
CA ARG A 110 -7.54 7.43 -5.11
C ARG A 110 -7.23 6.34 -4.08
N GLU A 111 -6.00 5.84 -4.12
CA GLU A 111 -5.49 4.78 -3.27
C GLU A 111 -5.30 5.21 -1.81
N THR A 112 -5.18 6.51 -1.52
CA THR A 112 -4.94 7.05 -0.17
C THR A 112 -6.00 6.59 0.82
N GLU A 113 -7.25 6.44 0.37
CA GLU A 113 -8.34 5.94 1.22
C GLU A 113 -8.12 4.48 1.66
N ASP A 114 -7.65 3.61 0.76
CA ASP A 114 -7.33 2.21 1.10
C ASP A 114 -6.11 2.13 2.01
N TYR A 115 -5.13 3.04 1.83
CA TYR A 115 -3.97 3.14 2.71
C TYR A 115 -4.38 3.57 4.12
N CYS A 116 -5.25 4.58 4.24
CA CYS A 116 -5.83 4.99 5.53
C CYS A 116 -6.54 3.80 6.21
N LYS A 117 -7.36 3.05 5.47
CA LYS A 117 -8.04 1.85 5.98
C LYS A 117 -7.07 0.75 6.42
N LEU A 118 -5.91 0.63 5.78
CA LEU A 118 -4.85 -0.30 6.16
C LEU A 118 -4.20 0.12 7.49
N ILE A 119 -3.74 1.38 7.60
CA ILE A 119 -2.99 1.81 8.79
C ILE A 119 -3.87 1.89 10.05
N LYS A 120 -5.20 1.99 9.91
CA LYS A 120 -6.16 1.77 11.00
C LYS A 120 -6.08 0.39 11.66
N LYS A 121 -5.40 -0.58 11.06
CA LYS A 121 -5.17 -1.90 11.68
C LYS A 121 -3.94 -1.93 12.59
N PHE A 122 -3.09 -0.91 12.54
CA PHE A 122 -1.87 -0.86 13.33
C PHE A 122 -2.15 -0.38 14.75
N ASP A 123 -1.12 -0.37 15.60
CA ASP A 123 -1.23 0.13 16.97
C ASP A 123 -1.77 1.57 16.97
N PRO A 124 -2.84 1.85 17.74
CA PRO A 124 -3.49 3.15 17.70
C PRO A 124 -2.63 4.26 18.34
N GLY A 125 -1.78 3.95 19.32
CA GLY A 125 -0.86 4.92 19.92
C GLY A 125 0.24 5.33 18.95
N GLU A 126 0.89 4.36 18.31
CA GLU A 126 1.88 4.64 17.26
C GLU A 126 1.28 5.37 16.06
N LEU A 127 0.02 5.08 15.71
CA LEU A 127 -0.68 5.77 14.63
C LEU A 127 -0.91 7.23 14.98
N LEU A 128 -1.49 7.53 16.15
CA LEU A 128 -1.79 8.90 16.58
C LEU A 128 -0.54 9.77 16.62
N ALA A 129 0.54 9.28 17.24
CA ALA A 129 1.81 10.00 17.33
C ALA A 129 2.42 10.35 15.96
N ARG A 130 2.04 9.64 14.89
CA ARG A 130 2.55 9.87 13.53
C ARG A 130 1.64 10.74 12.67
N ILE A 131 0.41 10.97 13.09
CA ILE A 131 -0.58 11.75 12.31
C ILE A 131 -0.91 13.10 12.94
N GLU A 132 -0.35 13.41 14.11
CA GLU A 132 -0.63 14.65 14.85
C GLU A 132 -0.21 15.91 14.08
N ASP A 133 0.97 15.89 13.45
CA ASP A 133 1.56 17.06 12.77
C ASP A 133 1.27 17.12 11.25
N VAL A 134 0.32 16.34 10.75
CA VAL A 134 0.10 16.19 9.30
C VAL A 134 -0.57 17.42 8.71
N CYS A 135 0.10 18.04 7.74
CA CYS A 135 -0.38 19.26 7.09
C CYS A 135 -1.27 18.94 5.87
N VAL A 136 -2.59 18.95 6.04
CA VAL A 136 -3.56 18.64 4.96
C VAL A 136 -4.17 19.87 4.31
N THR A 137 -3.95 20.02 3.00
CA THR A 137 -4.53 21.11 2.19
C THR A 137 -5.80 20.67 1.46
N ASP A 138 -5.80 19.47 0.88
CA ASP A 138 -6.94 18.87 0.17
C ASP A 138 -8.12 18.52 1.11
N ALA A 139 -9.36 18.77 0.65
CA ALA A 139 -10.56 18.55 1.45
C ALA A 139 -10.82 17.06 1.75
N LYS A 140 -10.56 16.17 0.79
CA LYS A 140 -10.73 14.73 1.00
C LYS A 140 -9.65 14.20 1.94
N SER A 141 -8.39 14.62 1.77
CA SER A 141 -7.30 14.28 2.70
C SER A 141 -7.63 14.71 4.13
N ARG A 142 -8.21 15.91 4.32
CA ARG A 142 -8.66 16.39 5.64
C ARG A 142 -9.73 15.48 6.26
N MET A 143 -10.73 15.07 5.48
CA MET A 143 -11.76 14.12 5.95
C MET A 143 -11.15 12.76 6.35
N LEU A 144 -10.18 12.27 5.57
CA LEU A 144 -9.49 11.01 5.86
C LEU A 144 -8.65 11.12 7.13
N LEU A 145 -7.91 12.21 7.32
CA LEU A 145 -7.13 12.47 8.53
C LEU A 145 -8.03 12.51 9.77
N GLN A 146 -9.13 13.25 9.73
CA GLN A 146 -10.11 13.29 10.82
C GLN A 146 -10.65 11.88 11.15
N SER A 147 -10.91 11.06 10.13
CA SER A 147 -11.35 9.68 10.31
C SER A 147 -10.27 8.80 10.94
N LEU A 148 -8.98 9.04 10.67
CA LEU A 148 -7.86 8.34 11.29
C LEU A 148 -7.73 8.73 12.76
N THR A 149 -7.74 10.03 13.07
CA THR A 149 -7.64 10.55 14.43
C THR A 149 -8.78 10.04 15.32
N ALA A 150 -10.02 10.08 14.82
CA ALA A 150 -11.18 9.60 15.57
C ALA A 150 -11.16 8.08 15.82
N ASP A 151 -10.63 7.30 14.87
CA ASP A 151 -10.47 5.85 15.02
C ASP A 151 -9.38 5.50 16.03
N GLY A 152 -8.22 6.18 15.92
CA GLY A 152 -7.11 6.02 16.86
C GLY A 152 -7.53 6.33 18.29
N ALA A 153 -8.16 7.49 18.53
CA ALA A 153 -8.61 7.91 19.86
C ALA A 153 -9.64 6.95 20.47
N ARG A 154 -10.55 6.39 19.65
CA ARG A 154 -11.52 5.39 20.11
C ARG A 154 -10.85 4.09 20.55
N ARG A 155 -9.82 3.65 19.82
CA ARG A 155 -9.13 2.38 20.08
C ARG A 155 -8.19 2.49 21.28
N THR A 156 -7.52 3.63 21.47
CA THR A 156 -6.73 3.88 22.68
C THR A 156 -7.59 3.93 23.93
N ALA A 157 -8.79 4.53 23.88
CA ALA A 157 -9.71 4.57 25.02
C ALA A 157 -10.33 3.21 25.39
N ALA A 158 -10.25 2.22 24.50
CA ALA A 158 -10.81 0.88 24.69
C ALA A 158 -9.76 -0.18 25.10
N SER A 159 -8.49 0.21 25.20
CA SER A 159 -7.35 -0.65 25.57
C SER A 159 -6.92 -0.37 27.01
#